data_AF-A0A3A8IZ72-F1
#
_entry.id   AF-A0A3A8IZ72-F1
#
_cell.length_a   1.000
_cell.length_b   1.000
_cell.length_c   1.000
_cell.angle_alpha   90.00
_cell.angle_beta   90.00
_cell.angle_gamma   90.00
#
_symmetry.space_group_name_H-M   'P 1'
#
loop_
_entity.id
_entity.type
_entity.pdbx_description
1 polymer ?
#
loop_
_entity_poly.entity_id
_entity_poly.type
_entity_poly.pdbx_seq_one_letter_code
_entity_poly.pdbx_strand_id
1 'polypeptide(L)'
;MLGQGCCRAVLARGPCAEVTRCSCGHIHLAVGPVTLRLEEDVLRALGHTLLEAIHQLELPHAPAHEAEAREPAPAAAHGAPTGGWKQ
;
A
#
# COMPACT_ATOMS: atom_id res chain seq x y z
N MET A 1 22.06 -31.58 15.64
CA MET A 1 21.24 -31.72 14.43
C MET A 1 20.95 -30.32 13.89
N LEU A 2 21.89 -29.72 13.14
CA LEU A 2 21.70 -28.43 12.46
C LEU A 2 21.70 -28.74 10.97
N GLY A 3 20.55 -28.48 10.35
CA GLY A 3 20.10 -29.07 9.08
C GLY A 3 21.03 -28.83 7.89
N GLN A 4 20.96 -29.78 6.97
CA GLN A 4 21.55 -29.79 5.63
C GLN A 4 21.53 -28.39 5.02
N GLY A 5 22.72 -27.80 4.82
CA GLY A 5 22.87 -26.43 4.39
C GLY A 5 22.30 -26.24 3.00
N CYS A 6 21.25 -25.42 2.88
CA CYS A 6 20.83 -24.95 1.58
C CYS A 6 21.93 -24.06 0.99
N CYS A 7 22.32 -24.30 -0.26
CA CYS A 7 23.24 -23.41 -0.96
C CYS A 7 22.52 -22.07 -1.20
N ARG A 8 23.18 -20.98 -0.84
CA ARG A 8 22.64 -19.62 -0.89
C ARG A 8 23.52 -18.77 -1.79
N ALA A 9 22.93 -18.22 -2.84
CA ALA A 9 23.57 -17.25 -3.73
C ALA A 9 22.99 -15.86 -3.45
N VAL A 10 23.80 -14.94 -2.95
CA VAL A 10 23.38 -13.55 -2.72
C VAL A 10 23.16 -12.89 -4.08
N LEU A 11 21.95 -12.40 -4.30
CA LEU A 11 21.56 -11.67 -5.51
C LEU A 11 21.78 -10.16 -5.34
N ALA A 12 21.49 -9.64 -4.15
CA ALA A 12 21.66 -8.23 -3.81
C ALA A 12 21.91 -8.08 -2.30
N ARG A 13 22.74 -7.11 -1.93
CA ARG A 13 22.99 -6.74 -0.54
C ARG A 13 23.05 -5.22 -0.40
N GLY A 14 22.27 -4.70 0.53
CA GLY A 14 22.26 -3.30 0.93
C GLY A 14 22.60 -3.16 2.42
N PRO A 15 22.52 -1.93 2.96
CA PRO A 15 22.87 -1.66 4.36
C PRO A 15 21.90 -2.29 5.37
N CYS A 16 20.63 -2.47 5.00
CA CYS A 16 19.58 -2.99 5.89
C CYS A 16 18.97 -4.31 5.43
N ALA A 17 19.31 -4.78 4.23
CA ALA A 17 18.66 -5.92 3.62
C ALA A 17 19.61 -6.77 2.75
N GLU A 18 19.29 -8.06 2.64
CA GLU A 18 19.95 -9.01 1.75
C GLU A 18 18.91 -9.86 1.03
N VAL A 19 19.09 -10.05 -0.27
CA VAL A 19 18.27 -10.93 -1.11
C VAL A 19 19.14 -12.09 -1.59
N THR A 20 18.68 -13.31 -1.34
CA THR A 20 19.42 -14.54 -1.62
C THR A 20 18.54 -15.53 -2.37
N ARG A 21 19.05 -16.11 -3.47
CA ARG A 21 18.46 -17.29 -4.11
C ARG A 21 18.93 -18.53 -3.36
N CYS A 22 17.99 -19.33 -2.88
CA CYS A 22 18.26 -20.53 -2.11
C CYS A 22 18.03 -21.77 -2.96
N SER A 23 18.86 -22.81 -2.81
CA SER A 23 18.70 -24.09 -3.52
C SER A 23 17.40 -24.83 -3.16
N CYS A 24 16.66 -24.38 -2.14
CA CYS A 24 15.32 -24.87 -1.82
C CYS A 24 14.23 -24.32 -2.76
N GLY A 25 14.60 -23.61 -3.83
CA GLY A 25 13.68 -23.07 -4.84
C GLY A 25 12.99 -21.77 -4.45
N HIS A 26 13.41 -21.13 -3.36
CA HIS A 26 12.81 -19.88 -2.87
C HIS A 26 13.83 -18.75 -2.79
N ILE A 27 13.33 -17.52 -2.84
CA ILE A 27 14.10 -16.33 -2.52
C ILE A 27 13.97 -16.02 -1.04
N HIS A 28 15.10 -15.73 -0.39
CA HIS A 28 15.14 -15.27 0.99
C HIS A 28 15.44 -13.78 0.99
N LEU A 29 14.53 -12.98 1.53
CA LEU A 29 14.72 -11.56 1.79
C LEU A 29 14.93 -11.36 3.29
N ALA A 30 16.15 -11.05 3.70
CA ALA A 30 16.46 -10.69 5.08
C ALA A 30 16.44 -9.16 5.23
N VAL A 31 15.72 -8.67 6.25
CA VAL A 31 15.65 -7.25 6.63
C VAL A 31 15.82 -7.17 8.14
N GLY A 32 17.00 -6.75 8.61
CA GLY A 32 17.36 -6.82 10.03
C GLY A 32 17.17 -8.23 10.61
N PRO A 33 16.42 -8.40 11.71
CA PRO A 33 16.19 -9.71 12.33
C PRO A 33 15.12 -10.57 11.61
N VAL A 34 14.41 -10.01 10.62
CA VAL A 34 13.31 -10.69 9.92
C VAL A 34 13.83 -11.28 8.63
N THR A 35 13.45 -12.53 8.33
CA THR A 35 13.70 -13.14 7.02
C THR A 35 12.41 -13.68 6.44
N LEU A 36 12.07 -13.22 5.23
CA LEU A 36 10.93 -13.68 4.46
C LEU A 36 11.39 -14.73 3.44
N ARG A 37 10.58 -15.78 3.26
CA ARG A 37 10.73 -16.77 2.19
C ARG A 37 9.67 -16.48 1.14
N LEU A 38 10.10 -16.16 -0.08
CA LEU A 38 9.27 -15.66 -1.15
C LEU A 38 9.45 -16.49 -2.41
N GLU A 39 8.42 -16.51 -3.24
CA GLU A 39 8.52 -16.89 -4.65
C GLU A 39 9.07 -15.71 -5.48
N GLU A 40 9.57 -16.00 -6.68
CA GLU A 40 10.17 -14.96 -7.54
C GLU A 40 9.16 -13.90 -7.97
N ASP A 41 7.93 -14.30 -8.31
CA ASP A 41 6.87 -13.36 -8.71
C ASP A 41 6.41 -12.49 -7.54
N VAL A 42 6.38 -13.04 -6.33
CA VAL A 42 6.06 -12.29 -5.11
C VAL A 42 7.13 -11.24 -4.80
N LEU A 43 8.41 -11.57 -4.99
CA LEU A 43 9.51 -10.60 -4.85
C LEU A 43 9.35 -9.44 -5.86
N ARG A 44 9.00 -9.76 -7.11
CA ARG A 44 8.80 -8.75 -8.16
C ARG A 44 7.64 -7.82 -7.81
N ALA A 45 6.50 -8.38 -7.40
CA ALA A 45 5.34 -7.60 -6.96
C ALA A 45 5.68 -6.70 -5.76
N LEU A 46 6.39 -7.23 -4.75
CA LEU A 46 6.85 -6.45 -3.60
C LEU A 46 7.75 -5.28 -4.04
N GLY A 47 8.67 -5.51 -4.97
CA GLY A 47 9.53 -4.46 -5.52
C GLY A 47 8.73 -3.32 -6.17
N HIS A 48 7.69 -3.63 -6.94
CA HIS A 48 6.80 -2.63 -7.51
C HIS A 48 6.07 -1.82 -6.43
N THR A 49 5.53 -2.48 -5.40
CA THR A 49 4.85 -1.80 -4.29
C THR A 49 5.78 -0.88 -3.52
N LEU A 50 7.02 -1.30 -3.25
CA LEU A 50 8.00 -0.48 -2.53
C LEU A 50 8.42 0.74 -3.36
N LEU A 51 8.62 0.57 -4.67
CA LEU A 51 8.97 1.68 -5.56
C LEU A 51 7.84 2.71 -5.62
N GLU A 52 6.59 2.26 -5.75
CA GLU A 52 5.42 3.15 -5.71
C GLU A 52 5.36 3.92 -4.38
N ALA A 53 5.57 3.25 -3.25
CA ALA A 53 5.59 3.90 -1.95
C ALA A 53 6.69 4.97 -1.85
N ILE A 54 7.88 4.73 -2.41
CA ILE A 54 8.96 5.72 -2.46
C ILE A 54 8.53 6.95 -3.26
N HIS A 55 7.94 6.77 -4.45
CA HIS A 55 7.45 7.90 -5.24
C HIS A 55 6.41 8.73 -4.48
N GLN A 56 5.49 8.10 -3.75
CA GLN A 56 4.49 8.81 -2.95
C GLN A 56 5.11 9.61 -1.80
N LEU A 57 6.22 9.13 -1.22
CA LEU A 57 6.94 9.86 -0.17
C LEU A 57 7.70 11.08 -0.70
N GLU A 58 8.15 11.04 -1.95
CA GLU A 58 8.85 12.14 -2.61
C GLU A 58 7.91 13.25 -3.09
N LEU A 59 6.61 12.95 -3.25
CA LEU A 59 5.62 13.97 -3.54
C LEU A 59 5.55 14.98 -2.37
N PRO A 60 5.63 16.29 -2.65
CA PRO A 60 5.39 17.31 -1.63
C PRO A 60 4.01 17.07 -1.05
N HIS A 61 3.95 16.73 0.23
CA HIS A 61 2.69 16.66 0.96
C HIS A 61 2.19 18.10 1.09
N ALA A 62 1.40 18.56 0.12
CA ALA A 62 0.57 19.73 0.32
C ALA A 62 -0.27 19.43 1.57
N PRO A 63 -0.29 20.32 2.58
CA PRO A 63 -1.07 20.08 3.78
C PRO A 63 -2.52 19.89 3.32
N ALA A 64 -3.13 18.77 3.73
CA ALA A 64 -4.55 18.55 3.63
C ALA A 64 -5.25 19.56 4.56
N HIS A 65 -5.30 20.82 4.15
CA HIS A 65 -6.24 21.79 4.67
C HIS A 65 -7.55 21.58 3.91
N GLU A 66 -8.59 21.22 4.65
CA GLU A 66 -10.00 21.48 4.33
C GLU A 66 -10.60 20.70 3.15
N ALA A 67 -10.92 19.43 3.40
CA ALA A 67 -12.21 18.90 2.96
C ALA A 67 -13.19 19.03 4.13
N GLU A 68 -13.44 20.29 4.52
CA GLU A 68 -14.49 20.66 5.46
C GLU A 68 -15.85 20.26 4.88
N ALA A 69 -16.67 19.69 5.76
CA ALA A 69 -18.08 19.35 5.61
C ALA A 69 -18.82 20.08 4.49
N ARG A 70 -19.06 19.39 3.36
CA ARG A 70 -20.14 19.76 2.45
C ARG A 70 -21.39 18.99 2.87
N GLU A 71 -22.03 19.43 3.95
CA GLU A 71 -23.44 19.10 4.19
C GLU A 71 -24.27 19.67 3.02
N PRO A 72 -25.04 18.87 2.27
CA PRO A 72 -26.01 19.43 1.35
C PRO A 72 -27.19 19.99 2.16
N ALA A 73 -27.36 21.31 2.12
CA ALA A 73 -28.51 22.02 2.67
C ALA A 73 -29.84 21.42 2.17
N PRO A 74 -30.92 21.40 2.99
CA PRO A 74 -32.20 20.84 2.57
C PRO A 74 -32.79 21.71 1.46
N ALA A 75 -33.13 21.08 0.34
CA ALA A 75 -33.86 21.73 -0.74
C ALA A 75 -35.19 22.26 -0.19
N ALA A 76 -35.33 23.59 -0.21
CA ALA A 76 -36.59 24.27 0.00
C ALA A 76 -37.63 23.70 -0.98
N ALA A 77 -38.60 22.94 -0.45
CA ALA A 77 -39.79 22.56 -1.18
C ALA A 77 -40.58 23.83 -1.47
N HIS A 78 -40.40 24.36 -2.69
CA HIS A 78 -41.22 25.41 -3.24
C HIS A 78 -42.69 24.99 -3.20
N GLY A 79 -43.50 25.88 -2.62
CA GLY A 79 -44.91 25.68 -2.38
C GLY A 79 -45.71 25.43 -3.65
N ALA A 80 -46.59 24.44 -3.58
CA ALA A 80 -47.73 24.33 -4.46
C ALA A 80 -48.77 25.38 -4.04
N PRO A 81 -49.25 26.25 -4.95
CA PRO A 81 -50.39 27.10 -4.64
C PRO A 81 -51.71 26.41 -5.05
N THR A 82 -52.76 26.83 -4.32
CA THR A 82 -54.18 26.75 -4.64
C THR A 82 -54.92 25.41 -4.47
N GLY A 83 -55.28 25.11 -3.22
CA GLY A 83 -56.55 24.44 -2.89
C GLY A 83 -57.46 25.44 -2.19
N GLY A 84 -58.47 25.96 -2.90
CA GLY A 84 -59.44 26.93 -2.42
C GLY A 84 -60.41 26.32 -1.41
N TRP A 85 -60.54 26.96 -0.26
CA TRP A 85 -61.52 26.66 0.78
C TRP A 85 -62.27 27.96 1.11
N LYS A 86 -63.61 27.87 1.16
CA LYS A 86 -64.66 28.93 1.29
C LYS A 86 -65.07 29.51 -0.09
N GLN A 87 -66.31 29.37 -0.57
CA GLN A 87 -67.62 29.19 0.08
C GLN A 87 -68.50 28.16 -0.64
#